data_AF-A0A956P4Q3-F1
#
_entry.id   AF-A0A956P4Q3-F1
#
_cell.length_a   1.000
_cell.length_b   1.000
_cell.length_c   1.000
_cell.angle_alpha   90.00
_cell.angle_beta   90.00
_cell.angle_gamma   90.00
#
_symmetry.space_group_name_H-M   'P 1'
#
loop_
_entity.id
_entity.type
_entity.pdbx_description
1 polymer ?
#
loop_
_entity_poly.entity_id
_entity_poly.type
_entity_poly.pdbx_seq_one_letter_code
_entity_poly.pdbx_strand_id
1 'polypeptide(L)'
;MRAPHRAAVTAFVCLAAAQAWAAPVRPTVAIPQETVEADRAQTIEILVRLAADAARPVPPSERPPLNLALVIDRSGSMAEIGKLTHAREAAKRVVRALTPRDRISVVEYDDRVTVLWPGGPATAPEAVARAIDTLTPRGNTNLAGGMRRGIEEVLAGWSPRAIHRVLLLTDGLANEGVTAPDAIARLAGAGRERGARVTTMGLGAHYDEDLLARVAEAGGGRYYFIESPEQMARIFEEEIHGMRATVARNLILRFDGDACVRDVEILGYPSQTRGARTEAPMEDLPAGEDRSMLLRLRTRAVPAGPVRLGTVSLGYDDALTGERVTWREVVTVAASADPARRAASVNKDAAAEAVLIDADARHRKALESFAAGRADEAQAAIETLRGEVAERNAALGDVALSKKAEALSLEAESLPAAAAATAEDRSVYLKKGKQRAAEGVKGRRDLYLLEPGASGAQVERLQGALRDRGIYQGPADGDYDEDVAQAVRRLQEREHLEADGVAGPRTLKALGLY
;
A
#
# COMPACT_ATOMS: atom_id res chain seq x y z
N MET A 1 58.85 11.11 -53.42
CA MET A 1 57.52 11.71 -53.60
C MET A 1 56.44 10.64 -53.41
N ARG A 2 55.81 10.58 -52.24
CA ARG A 2 54.57 9.85 -51.97
C ARG A 2 53.80 10.66 -50.94
N ALA A 3 52.62 11.15 -51.33
CA ALA A 3 51.71 11.92 -50.47
C ALA A 3 50.91 10.96 -49.57
N PRO A 4 50.62 11.31 -48.30
CA PRO A 4 49.77 10.49 -47.45
C PRO A 4 48.28 10.83 -47.61
N HIS A 5 47.48 9.77 -47.58
CA HIS A 5 46.02 9.74 -47.60
C HIS A 5 45.39 10.61 -46.51
N ARG A 6 44.41 11.44 -46.89
CA ARG A 6 43.43 12.04 -45.97
C ARG A 6 42.36 11.00 -45.65
N ALA A 7 42.28 10.57 -44.39
CA ALA A 7 41.16 9.80 -43.87
C ALA A 7 39.99 10.76 -43.56
N ALA A 8 38.83 10.51 -44.16
CA ALA A 8 37.58 11.18 -43.82
C ALA A 8 37.03 10.56 -42.53
N VAL A 9 36.92 11.36 -41.47
CA VAL A 9 36.22 10.99 -40.24
C VAL A 9 34.75 11.33 -40.44
N THR A 10 33.95 10.31 -40.75
CA THR A 10 32.49 10.41 -40.78
C THR A 10 32.00 10.38 -39.33
N ALA A 11 31.64 11.53 -38.78
CA ALA A 11 30.99 11.61 -37.48
C ALA A 11 29.57 11.03 -37.58
N PHE A 12 29.36 9.85 -37.01
CA PHE A 12 28.03 9.30 -36.76
C PHE A 12 27.36 10.13 -35.65
N VAL A 13 26.45 11.03 -36.03
CA VAL A 13 25.50 11.61 -35.09
C VAL A 13 24.42 10.54 -34.85
N CYS A 14 24.52 9.84 -33.71
CA CYS A 14 23.41 9.04 -33.19
C CYS A 14 22.28 9.97 -32.78
N LEU A 15 21.34 10.23 -33.69
CA LEU A 15 20.01 10.73 -33.34
C LEU A 15 19.26 9.58 -32.64
N ALA A 16 19.43 9.44 -31.33
CA ALA A 16 18.48 8.69 -30.52
C ALA A 16 17.20 9.53 -30.48
N ALA A 17 16.20 9.17 -31.27
CA ALA A 17 14.87 9.72 -31.14
C ALA A 17 14.37 9.40 -29.72
N ALA A 18 14.29 10.41 -28.86
CA ALA A 18 13.61 10.28 -27.58
C ALA A 18 12.13 10.00 -27.89
N GLN A 19 11.73 8.73 -27.85
CA GLN A 19 10.32 8.39 -27.78
C GLN A 19 9.79 9.05 -26.50
N ALA A 20 8.92 10.04 -26.66
CA ALA A 20 8.18 10.60 -25.54
C ALA A 20 7.28 9.48 -25.01
N TRP A 21 7.67 8.88 -23.89
CA TRP A 21 6.82 7.91 -23.21
C TRP A 21 5.58 8.63 -22.66
N ALA A 22 4.42 7.99 -22.78
CA ALA A 22 3.21 8.47 -22.11
C ALA A 22 3.46 8.55 -20.60
N ALA A 23 2.81 9.50 -19.92
CA ALA A 23 2.91 9.63 -18.48
C ALA A 23 2.54 8.28 -17.81
N PRO A 24 3.38 7.74 -16.91
CA PRO A 24 3.21 6.39 -16.38
C PRO A 24 2.00 6.23 -15.46
N VAL A 25 1.45 7.34 -14.97
CA VAL A 25 0.27 7.36 -14.12
C VAL A 25 -0.84 8.09 -14.86
N ARG A 26 -2.03 7.50 -14.87
CA ARG A 26 -3.26 8.04 -15.48
C ARG A 26 -4.26 8.38 -14.37
N PRO A 27 -4.27 9.63 -13.88
CA PRO A 27 -5.25 10.06 -12.89
C PRO A 27 -6.61 10.28 -13.56
N THR A 28 -7.68 9.92 -12.87
CA THR A 28 -9.06 10.23 -13.27
C THR A 28 -9.84 10.73 -12.05
N VAL A 29 -10.78 11.63 -12.29
CA VAL A 29 -11.74 12.08 -11.28
C VAL A 29 -13.13 11.59 -11.65
N ALA A 30 -13.84 11.06 -10.67
CA ALA A 30 -15.24 10.71 -10.78
C ALA A 30 -16.02 11.26 -9.57
N ILE A 31 -17.30 11.56 -9.77
CA ILE A 31 -18.15 12.10 -8.72
C ILE A 31 -19.29 11.10 -8.52
N PRO A 32 -19.39 10.41 -7.36
CA PRO A 32 -20.47 9.47 -7.07
C PRO A 32 -21.88 10.04 -7.31
N GLN A 33 -22.05 11.33 -7.00
CA GLN A 33 -23.30 12.07 -7.09
C GLN A 33 -23.07 13.37 -7.88
N GLU A 34 -23.24 13.33 -9.20
CA GLU A 34 -22.87 14.46 -10.09
C GLU A 34 -23.78 15.68 -9.93
N THR A 35 -25.02 15.47 -9.48
CA THR A 35 -25.98 16.54 -9.12
C THR A 35 -26.27 16.50 -7.61
N VAL A 36 -25.91 17.58 -6.91
CA VAL A 36 -26.04 17.73 -5.45
C VAL A 36 -27.25 18.57 -5.06
N GLU A 37 -27.56 18.64 -3.76
CA GLU A 37 -28.69 19.44 -3.25
C GLU A 37 -28.38 20.95 -3.38
N ALA A 38 -29.30 21.73 -3.97
CA ALA A 38 -29.14 23.18 -4.06
C ALA A 38 -29.44 23.87 -2.72
N ASP A 39 -28.81 25.02 -2.50
CA ASP A 39 -29.06 25.97 -1.41
C ASP A 39 -28.90 25.39 0.01
N ARG A 40 -28.21 24.26 0.14
CA ARG A 40 -27.93 23.59 1.41
C ARG A 40 -26.45 23.24 1.56
N ALA A 41 -25.93 23.42 2.77
CA ALA A 41 -24.61 22.90 3.14
C ALA A 41 -24.65 21.37 3.19
N GLN A 42 -23.67 20.72 2.57
CA GLN A 42 -23.60 19.26 2.48
C GLN A 42 -22.16 18.77 2.33
N THR A 43 -21.96 17.46 2.44
CA THR A 43 -20.71 16.81 2.06
C THR A 43 -20.82 16.33 0.61
N ILE A 44 -19.87 16.72 -0.22
CA ILE A 44 -19.74 16.22 -1.60
C ILE A 44 -18.54 15.30 -1.64
N GLU A 45 -18.71 14.13 -2.24
CA GLU A 45 -17.65 13.14 -2.39
C GLU A 45 -17.05 13.24 -3.80
N ILE A 46 -15.72 13.16 -3.89
CA ILE A 46 -14.97 13.09 -5.15
C ILE A 46 -14.05 11.88 -5.06
N LEU A 47 -14.11 11.02 -6.06
CA LEU A 47 -13.23 9.88 -6.19
C LEU A 47 -12.09 10.22 -7.16
N VAL A 48 -10.85 10.03 -6.72
CA VAL A 48 -9.66 10.11 -7.57
C VAL A 48 -9.10 8.72 -7.73
N ARG A 49 -8.94 8.25 -8.97
CA ARG A 49 -8.27 6.97 -9.26
C ARG A 49 -6.95 7.21 -9.97
N LEU A 50 -5.91 6.52 -9.55
CA LEU A 50 -4.59 6.48 -10.18
C LEU A 50 -4.40 5.08 -10.76
N ALA A 51 -4.32 4.99 -12.08
CA ALA A 51 -3.91 3.76 -12.74
C ALA A 51 -2.46 3.86 -13.19
N ALA A 52 -1.62 2.91 -12.78
CA ALA A 52 -0.24 2.82 -13.23
C ALA A 52 -0.14 1.93 -14.47
N ASP A 53 0.43 2.45 -15.55
CA ASP A 53 0.50 1.73 -16.82
C ASP A 53 1.33 0.44 -16.71
N ALA A 54 0.67 -0.71 -16.79
CA ALA A 54 1.31 -2.02 -16.80
C ALA A 54 2.16 -2.25 -18.06
N ALA A 55 1.89 -1.52 -19.15
CA ALA A 55 2.53 -1.66 -20.45
C ALA A 55 3.78 -0.79 -20.62
N ARG A 56 4.42 -0.33 -19.54
CA ARG A 56 5.79 0.18 -19.55
C ARG A 56 6.74 -0.96 -19.14
N PRO A 57 7.00 -1.98 -20.00
CA PRO A 57 8.01 -2.97 -19.69
C PRO A 57 9.35 -2.27 -19.71
N VAL A 58 9.86 -1.93 -18.54
CA VAL A 58 11.24 -1.45 -18.40
C VAL A 58 12.10 -2.70 -18.35
N PRO A 59 12.99 -2.95 -19.33
CA PRO A 59 13.93 -4.06 -19.25
C PRO A 59 14.64 -4.05 -17.88
N PRO A 60 14.97 -5.20 -17.29
CA PRO A 60 15.72 -5.23 -16.03
C PRO A 60 17.04 -4.43 -16.07
N SER A 61 17.61 -4.23 -17.27
CA SER A 61 18.78 -3.39 -17.52
C SER A 61 18.50 -1.88 -17.56
N GLU A 62 17.25 -1.46 -17.60
CA GLU A 62 16.85 -0.06 -17.74
C GLU A 62 16.11 0.46 -16.50
N ARG A 63 15.73 -0.44 -15.57
CA ARG A 63 15.05 -0.02 -14.34
C ARG A 63 15.91 0.95 -13.51
N PRO A 64 15.25 1.82 -12.73
CA PRO A 64 15.91 2.62 -11.69
C PRO A 64 16.74 1.72 -10.76
N PRO A 65 18.00 2.08 -10.44
CA PRO A 65 18.78 1.39 -9.43
C PRO A 65 18.11 1.49 -8.06
N LEU A 66 18.20 0.43 -7.27
CA LEU A 66 17.78 0.45 -5.86
C LEU A 66 18.94 0.92 -4.99
N ASN A 67 18.65 1.68 -3.95
CA ASN A 67 19.55 1.97 -2.85
C ASN A 67 18.83 1.61 -1.55
N LEU A 68 19.17 0.42 -1.03
CA LEU A 68 18.47 -0.22 0.07
C LEU A 68 19.29 -0.18 1.35
N ALA A 69 18.65 0.16 2.46
CA ALA A 69 19.14 -0.17 3.81
C ALA A 69 18.27 -1.26 4.42
N LEU A 70 18.88 -2.41 4.73
CA LEU A 70 18.27 -3.43 5.58
C LEU A 70 18.57 -3.07 7.03
N VAL A 71 17.53 -2.79 7.80
CA VAL A 71 17.63 -2.44 9.22
C VAL A 71 17.00 -3.57 10.02
N ILE A 72 17.84 -4.39 10.64
CA ILE A 72 17.44 -5.67 11.22
C ILE A 72 17.52 -5.58 12.74
N ASP A 73 16.37 -5.73 13.39
CA ASP A 73 16.30 -5.94 14.84
C ASP A 73 16.96 -7.27 15.21
N ARG A 74 17.79 -7.24 16.24
CA ARG A 74 18.35 -8.43 16.87
C ARG A 74 18.21 -8.39 18.38
N SER A 75 17.19 -7.70 18.90
CA SER A 75 16.85 -7.64 20.32
C SER A 75 16.59 -9.03 20.92
N GLY A 76 16.53 -9.12 22.24
CA GLY A 76 16.33 -10.40 22.94
C GLY A 76 15.06 -11.16 22.51
N SER A 77 13.99 -10.47 22.09
CA SER A 77 12.75 -11.08 21.59
C SER A 77 12.95 -11.86 20.29
N MET A 78 13.92 -11.44 19.46
CA MET A 78 14.29 -12.14 18.23
C MET A 78 14.92 -13.53 18.47
N ALA A 79 15.17 -13.91 19.73
CA ALA A 79 15.59 -15.25 20.13
C ALA A 79 14.46 -16.29 20.08
N GLU A 80 13.21 -15.85 20.00
CA GLU A 80 12.08 -16.76 19.82
C GLU A 80 12.26 -17.61 18.55
N ILE A 81 11.81 -18.86 18.62
CA ILE A 81 12.13 -19.90 17.62
C ILE A 81 11.79 -19.40 16.21
N GLY A 82 12.82 -19.35 15.38
CA GLY A 82 12.70 -19.00 13.97
C GLY A 82 12.77 -17.52 13.65
N LYS A 83 12.43 -16.57 14.53
CA LYS A 83 12.31 -15.15 14.13
C LYS A 83 13.56 -14.57 13.47
N LEU A 84 14.70 -14.55 14.17
CA LEU A 84 15.95 -14.06 13.60
C LEU A 84 16.46 -14.93 12.45
N THR A 85 16.26 -16.24 12.52
CA THR A 85 16.66 -17.14 11.45
C THR A 85 15.94 -16.79 10.14
N HIS A 86 14.63 -16.57 10.18
CA HIS A 86 13.88 -16.20 9.00
C HIS A 86 14.16 -14.77 8.54
N ALA A 87 14.35 -13.83 9.48
CA ALA A 87 14.79 -12.47 9.14
C ALA A 87 16.13 -12.50 8.38
N ARG A 88 17.09 -13.33 8.82
CA ARG A 88 18.36 -13.54 8.10
C ARG A 88 18.14 -14.16 6.72
N GLU A 89 17.34 -15.22 6.61
CA GLU A 89 17.08 -15.86 5.30
C GLU A 89 16.39 -14.91 4.31
N ALA A 90 15.40 -14.15 4.76
CA ALA A 90 14.72 -13.16 3.93
C ALA A 90 15.65 -12.00 3.52
N ALA A 91 16.44 -11.47 4.46
CA ALA A 91 17.45 -10.46 4.16
C ALA A 91 18.49 -10.98 3.13
N LYS A 92 18.94 -12.23 3.26
CA LYS A 92 19.85 -12.86 2.29
C LYS A 92 19.21 -13.01 0.91
N ARG A 93 17.92 -13.34 0.82
CA ARG A 93 17.19 -13.39 -0.47
C ARG A 93 17.17 -12.02 -1.14
N VAL A 94 16.89 -10.95 -0.38
CA VAL A 94 16.94 -9.57 -0.89
C VAL A 94 18.32 -9.23 -1.43
N VAL A 95 19.36 -9.47 -0.63
CA VAL A 95 20.75 -9.21 -1.01
C VAL A 95 21.12 -9.93 -2.30
N ARG A 96 20.72 -11.20 -2.45
CA ARG A 96 21.00 -12.02 -3.65
C ARG A 96 20.17 -11.61 -4.86
N ALA A 97 19.00 -11.02 -4.65
CA ALA A 97 18.21 -10.50 -5.75
C ALA A 97 18.87 -9.26 -6.37
N LEU A 98 19.62 -8.46 -5.61
CA LEU A 98 20.24 -7.22 -6.08
C LEU A 98 21.26 -7.44 -7.21
N THR A 99 21.41 -6.41 -8.04
CA THR A 99 22.37 -6.34 -9.14
C THR A 99 23.53 -5.40 -8.79
N PRO A 100 24.68 -5.47 -9.48
CA PRO A 100 25.79 -4.54 -9.25
C PRO A 100 25.47 -3.05 -9.46
N ARG A 101 24.34 -2.72 -10.10
CA ARG A 101 23.85 -1.33 -10.22
C ARG A 101 23.20 -0.82 -8.95
N ASP A 102 22.70 -1.72 -8.12
CA ASP A 102 22.03 -1.40 -6.87
C ASP A 102 23.05 -1.14 -5.75
N ARG A 103 22.59 -0.50 -4.68
CA ARG A 103 23.35 -0.24 -3.47
C ARG A 103 22.68 -0.91 -2.27
N ILE A 104 23.50 -1.37 -1.34
CA ILE A 104 23.06 -2.04 -0.13
C ILE A 104 23.88 -1.55 1.07
N SER A 105 23.18 -1.29 2.17
CA SER A 105 23.74 -1.20 3.52
C SER A 105 22.97 -2.13 4.45
N VAL A 106 23.65 -2.67 5.47
CA VAL A 106 23.02 -3.46 6.53
C VAL A 106 23.30 -2.81 7.87
N VAL A 107 22.23 -2.44 8.56
CA VAL A 107 22.24 -1.91 9.92
C VAL A 107 21.65 -2.97 10.82
N GLU A 108 22.38 -3.37 11.86
CA GLU A 108 21.84 -4.15 12.95
C GLU A 108 21.54 -3.23 14.13
N TYR A 109 20.50 -3.54 14.89
CA TYR A 109 20.24 -2.80 16.12
C TYR A 109 19.69 -3.66 17.25
N ASP A 110 20.09 -3.28 18.46
CA ASP A 110 19.56 -3.69 19.74
C ASP A 110 19.41 -2.43 20.62
N ASP A 111 19.98 -2.38 21.83
CA ASP A 111 20.19 -1.14 22.57
C ASP A 111 21.20 -0.21 21.87
N ARG A 112 22.04 -0.78 21.00
CA ARG A 112 23.05 -0.11 20.19
C ARG A 112 22.76 -0.29 18.70
N VAL A 113 23.24 0.66 17.91
CA VAL A 113 23.07 0.64 16.45
C VAL A 113 24.44 0.49 15.80
N THR A 114 24.60 -0.56 14.99
CA THR A 114 25.87 -0.86 14.30
C THR A 114 25.61 -0.99 12.82
N VAL A 115 26.49 -0.42 12.00
CA VAL A 115 26.50 -0.70 10.57
C VAL A 115 27.35 -1.92 10.32
N LEU A 116 26.65 -3.03 10.11
CA LEU A 116 27.24 -4.34 9.80
C LEU A 116 27.86 -4.35 8.40
N TRP A 117 27.22 -3.65 7.45
CA TRP A 117 27.71 -3.49 6.09
C TRP A 117 27.49 -2.04 5.63
N PRO A 118 28.57 -1.24 5.43
CA PRO A 118 28.46 0.14 4.96
C PRO A 118 27.84 0.24 3.56
N GLY A 119 27.10 1.33 3.31
CA GLY A 119 26.45 1.57 2.03
C GLY A 119 27.40 1.58 0.83
N GLY A 120 27.21 0.65 -0.10
CA GLY A 120 28.01 0.55 -1.32
C GLY A 120 27.32 -0.26 -2.42
N PRO A 121 27.92 -0.34 -3.62
CA PRO A 121 27.41 -1.19 -4.71
C PRO A 121 27.24 -2.65 -4.25
N ALA A 122 26.16 -3.29 -4.68
CA ALA A 122 25.85 -4.69 -4.35
C ALA A 122 26.68 -5.68 -5.19
N THR A 123 28.01 -5.60 -5.09
CA THR A 123 28.96 -6.43 -5.87
C THR A 123 29.43 -7.68 -5.13
N ALA A 124 29.12 -7.82 -3.84
CA ALA A 124 29.58 -8.93 -3.00
C ALA A 124 28.43 -9.57 -2.20
N PRO A 125 27.34 -10.03 -2.85
CA PRO A 125 26.13 -10.49 -2.15
C PRO A 125 26.41 -11.61 -1.14
N GLU A 126 27.31 -12.55 -1.46
CA GLU A 126 27.65 -13.64 -0.52
C GLU A 126 28.50 -13.17 0.68
N ALA A 127 29.26 -12.07 0.55
CA ALA A 127 29.96 -11.49 1.69
C ALA A 127 28.99 -10.80 2.65
N VAL A 128 28.01 -10.07 2.11
CA VAL A 128 26.93 -9.47 2.89
C VAL A 128 26.08 -10.54 3.56
N ALA A 129 25.74 -11.62 2.84
CA ALA A 129 24.98 -12.74 3.37
C ALA A 129 25.70 -13.41 4.56
N ARG A 130 27.01 -13.64 4.46
CA ARG A 130 27.81 -14.16 5.57
C ARG A 130 27.86 -13.21 6.77
N ALA A 131 27.88 -11.90 6.53
CA ALA A 131 27.78 -10.92 7.62
C ALA A 131 26.42 -11.02 8.32
N ILE A 132 25.32 -11.13 7.56
CA ILE A 132 23.98 -11.33 8.12
C ILE A 132 23.89 -12.62 8.94
N ASP A 133 24.61 -13.68 8.56
CA ASP A 133 24.65 -14.93 9.33
C ASP A 133 25.23 -14.75 10.75
N THR A 134 26.06 -13.72 10.98
CA THR A 134 26.65 -13.46 12.31
C THR A 134 25.68 -12.79 13.29
N LEU A 135 24.49 -12.38 12.85
CA LEU A 135 23.50 -11.77 13.74
C LEU A 135 23.07 -12.77 14.82
N THR A 136 23.11 -12.32 16.07
CA THR A 136 22.65 -13.09 17.24
C THR A 136 21.74 -12.22 18.12
N PRO A 137 20.68 -12.78 18.72
CA PRO A 137 19.77 -12.02 19.58
C PRO A 137 20.49 -11.46 20.82
N ARG A 138 20.25 -10.19 21.16
CA ARG A 138 20.84 -9.50 22.30
C ARG A 138 20.12 -8.20 22.61
N GLY A 139 19.99 -7.82 23.88
CA GLY A 139 19.71 -6.44 24.30
C GLY A 139 18.26 -5.99 24.13
N ASN A 140 18.05 -4.68 24.29
CA ASN A 140 16.77 -3.98 24.13
C ASN A 140 16.55 -3.57 22.66
N THR A 141 15.59 -2.68 22.39
CA THR A 141 15.13 -2.33 21.05
C THR A 141 15.14 -0.81 20.84
N ASN A 142 16.25 -0.29 20.30
CA ASN A 142 16.40 1.11 19.87
C ASN A 142 15.94 1.32 18.42
N LEU A 143 14.64 1.11 18.20
CA LEU A 143 14.01 1.16 16.87
C LEU A 143 14.27 2.49 16.16
N ALA A 144 14.10 3.62 16.86
CA ALA A 144 14.31 4.94 16.29
C ALA A 144 15.77 5.16 15.85
N GLY A 145 16.73 4.67 16.64
CA GLY A 145 18.15 4.72 16.32
C GLY A 145 18.49 3.90 15.08
N GLY A 146 18.01 2.65 15.02
CA GLY A 146 18.20 1.75 13.88
C GLY A 146 17.63 2.35 12.59
N MET A 147 16.37 2.80 12.64
CA MET A 147 15.70 3.46 11.51
C MET A 147 16.45 4.70 11.05
N ARG A 148 16.82 5.61 11.98
CA ARG A 148 17.56 6.83 11.64
C ARG A 148 18.87 6.50 10.94
N ARG A 149 19.62 5.50 11.43
CA ARG A 149 20.88 5.11 10.81
C ARG A 149 20.67 4.52 9.41
N GLY A 150 19.61 3.72 9.21
CA GLY A 150 19.23 3.23 7.89
C GLY A 150 18.92 4.37 6.91
N ILE A 151 18.17 5.38 7.35
CA ILE A 151 17.89 6.60 6.56
C ILE A 151 19.21 7.31 6.20
N GLU A 152 20.14 7.45 7.16
CA GLU A 152 21.44 8.07 6.93
C GLU A 152 22.28 7.33 5.88
N GLU A 153 22.35 5.99 5.92
CA GLU A 153 23.08 5.19 4.93
C GLU A 153 22.49 5.35 3.52
N VAL A 154 21.15 5.32 3.40
CA VAL A 154 20.47 5.53 2.11
C VAL A 154 20.76 6.93 1.57
N LEU A 155 20.67 7.96 2.41
CA LEU A 155 20.88 9.34 1.99
C LEU A 155 22.35 9.66 1.68
N ALA A 156 23.30 8.96 2.32
CA ALA A 156 24.72 9.07 1.97
C ALA A 156 25.01 8.54 0.56
N GLY A 157 24.27 7.53 0.11
CA GLY A 157 24.33 6.98 -1.25
C GLY A 157 23.32 7.56 -2.23
N TRP A 158 22.79 8.77 -1.97
CA TRP A 158 21.65 9.31 -2.72
C TRP A 158 21.95 9.55 -4.22
N SER A 159 20.96 9.30 -5.06
CA SER A 159 21.00 9.59 -6.50
C SER A 159 19.60 9.90 -7.02
N PRO A 160 19.41 10.93 -7.86
CA PRO A 160 18.08 11.33 -8.31
C PRO A 160 17.35 10.24 -9.12
N ARG A 161 18.11 9.33 -9.75
CA ARG A 161 17.58 8.22 -10.56
C ARG A 161 17.42 6.90 -9.79
N ALA A 162 17.76 6.87 -8.51
CA ALA A 162 17.66 5.68 -7.68
C ALA A 162 16.39 5.68 -6.82
N ILE A 163 15.92 4.48 -6.46
CA ILE A 163 14.84 4.28 -5.49
C ILE A 163 15.49 4.05 -4.13
N HIS A 164 15.15 4.92 -3.19
CA HIS A 164 15.77 5.00 -1.87
C HIS A 164 14.84 4.40 -0.82
N ARG A 165 15.20 3.24 -0.26
CA ARG A 165 14.32 2.50 0.66
C ARG A 165 15.08 1.99 1.88
N VAL A 166 14.45 2.15 3.04
CA VAL A 166 14.80 1.51 4.29
C VAL A 166 13.77 0.41 4.55
N LEU A 167 14.23 -0.83 4.69
CA LEU A 167 13.42 -1.96 5.14
C LEU A 167 13.72 -2.19 6.62
N LEU A 168 12.77 -1.82 7.49
CA LEU A 168 12.88 -1.93 8.94
C LEU A 168 12.19 -3.21 9.41
N LEU A 169 12.96 -4.18 9.89
CA LEU A 169 12.46 -5.44 10.44
C LEU A 169 12.52 -5.39 11.96
N THR A 170 11.42 -5.71 12.63
CA THR A 170 11.33 -5.67 14.09
C THR A 170 10.30 -6.64 14.64
N ASP A 171 10.56 -7.22 15.81
CA ASP A 171 9.59 -8.04 16.55
C ASP A 171 9.25 -7.49 17.93
N GLY A 172 9.85 -6.34 18.32
CA GLY A 172 9.73 -5.76 19.64
C GLY A 172 9.12 -4.36 19.71
N LEU A 173 8.97 -3.86 20.94
CA LEU A 173 8.51 -2.51 21.27
C LEU A 173 9.69 -1.53 21.24
N ALA A 174 9.49 -0.30 20.77
CA ALA A 174 10.48 0.76 20.95
C ALA A 174 10.63 1.08 22.45
N ASN A 175 11.68 0.57 23.08
CA ASN A 175 11.89 0.66 24.54
C ASN A 175 13.23 1.32 24.93
N GLU A 176 14.07 1.63 23.95
CA GLU A 176 15.36 2.32 24.13
C GLU A 176 15.43 3.56 23.22
N GLY A 177 16.05 4.64 23.70
CA GLY A 177 16.16 5.89 22.95
C GLY A 177 14.83 6.65 22.82
N VAL A 178 14.45 7.01 21.58
CA VAL A 178 13.16 7.68 21.32
C VAL A 178 12.08 6.63 21.17
N THR A 179 11.13 6.62 22.10
CA THR A 179 10.07 5.60 22.19
C THR A 179 8.67 6.14 21.90
N ALA A 180 8.48 7.46 21.92
CA ALA A 180 7.18 8.09 21.66
C ALA A 180 6.76 7.93 20.19
N PRO A 181 5.62 7.30 19.86
CA PRO A 181 5.25 6.98 18.48
C PRO A 181 5.24 8.17 17.53
N ASP A 182 4.67 9.30 17.94
CA ASP A 182 4.62 10.50 17.10
C ASP A 182 6.01 11.10 16.84
N ALA A 183 6.95 10.94 17.78
CA ALA A 183 8.33 11.39 17.58
C ALA A 183 9.07 10.50 16.57
N ILE A 184 8.86 9.18 16.64
CA ILE A 184 9.43 8.22 15.69
C ILE A 184 8.84 8.44 14.30
N ALA A 185 7.52 8.62 14.19
CA ALA A 185 6.85 8.91 12.92
C ALA A 185 7.38 10.21 12.28
N ARG A 186 7.63 11.27 13.08
CA ARG A 186 8.26 12.51 12.57
C ARG A 186 9.66 12.28 12.01
N LEU A 187 10.47 11.40 12.60
CA LEU A 187 11.79 11.03 12.06
C LEU A 187 11.67 10.35 10.69
N ALA A 188 10.71 9.43 10.55
CA ALA A 188 10.43 8.78 9.27
C ALA A 188 9.95 9.81 8.21
N GLY A 189 9.06 10.72 8.59
CA GLY A 189 8.59 11.83 7.75
C GLY A 189 9.72 12.73 7.26
N ALA A 190 10.64 13.11 8.14
CA ALA A 190 11.82 13.89 7.76
C ALA A 190 12.76 13.13 6.80
N GLY A 191 12.87 11.82 6.94
CA GLY A 191 13.56 10.96 5.95
C GLY A 191 12.88 11.00 4.59
N ARG A 192 11.54 10.91 4.58
CA ARG A 192 10.71 10.98 3.38
C ARG A 192 10.84 12.31 2.64
N GLU A 193 10.86 13.43 3.35
CA GLU A 193 11.06 14.76 2.75
C GLU A 193 12.41 14.87 2.03
N ARG A 194 13.41 14.09 2.47
CA ARG A 194 14.73 13.99 1.85
C ARG A 194 14.83 12.88 0.80
N GLY A 195 13.71 12.20 0.50
CA GLY A 195 13.60 11.17 -0.53
C GLY A 195 13.86 9.74 -0.07
N ALA A 196 14.05 9.46 1.22
CA ALA A 196 14.18 8.10 1.74
C ALA A 196 12.82 7.56 2.22
N ARG A 197 12.38 6.42 1.67
CA ARG A 197 11.16 5.75 2.11
C ARG A 197 11.43 4.73 3.20
N VAL A 198 10.50 4.55 4.12
CA VAL A 198 10.59 3.55 5.19
C VAL A 198 9.45 2.57 5.08
N THR A 199 9.77 1.31 4.78
CA THR A 199 8.84 0.18 4.90
C THR A 199 9.13 -0.53 6.21
N THR A 200 8.08 -0.83 6.98
CA THR A 200 8.20 -1.53 8.27
C THR A 200 7.62 -2.93 8.17
N MET A 201 8.30 -3.91 8.75
CA MET A 201 7.93 -5.31 8.74
C MET A 201 7.95 -5.82 10.17
N GLY A 202 6.76 -6.10 10.70
CA GLY A 202 6.57 -6.58 12.06
C GLY A 202 6.48 -8.10 12.11
N LEU A 203 7.29 -8.74 12.94
CA LEU A 203 7.33 -10.19 13.11
C LEU A 203 6.53 -10.66 14.34
N GLY A 204 5.57 -11.56 14.13
CA GLY A 204 4.82 -12.21 15.20
C GLY A 204 3.86 -11.27 15.96
N ALA A 205 3.32 -11.74 17.08
CA ALA A 205 2.27 -11.02 17.78
C ALA A 205 2.77 -9.86 18.68
N HIS A 206 4.06 -9.82 19.03
CA HIS A 206 4.59 -9.08 20.17
C HIS A 206 5.34 -7.76 19.86
N TYR A 207 4.79 -6.93 18.96
CA TYR A 207 5.30 -5.59 18.66
C TYR A 207 4.18 -4.55 18.61
N ASP A 208 4.54 -3.27 18.66
CA ASP A 208 3.61 -2.14 18.55
C ASP A 208 3.26 -1.89 17.08
N GLU A 209 2.14 -2.47 16.63
CA GLU A 209 1.65 -2.29 15.26
C GLU A 209 1.28 -0.85 14.95
N ASP A 210 0.62 -0.16 15.88
CA ASP A 210 0.16 1.20 15.63
C ASP A 210 1.38 2.11 15.42
N LEU A 211 2.47 1.87 16.14
CA LEU A 211 3.76 2.49 15.88
C LEU A 211 4.29 2.18 14.47
N LEU A 212 4.39 0.90 14.07
CA LEU A 212 4.99 0.54 12.78
C LEU A 212 4.17 1.05 11.59
N ALA A 213 2.84 0.90 11.66
CA ALA A 213 1.93 1.43 10.66
C ALA A 213 2.10 2.95 10.51
N ARG A 214 2.15 3.70 11.62
CA ARG A 214 2.39 5.15 11.61
C ARG A 214 3.77 5.51 11.04
N VAL A 215 4.80 4.73 11.36
CA VAL A 215 6.16 4.95 10.85
C VAL A 215 6.22 4.72 9.34
N ALA A 216 5.62 3.65 8.83
CA ALA A 216 5.53 3.38 7.40
C ALA A 216 4.76 4.47 6.66
N GLU A 217 3.59 4.86 7.19
CA GLU A 217 2.74 5.89 6.60
C GLU A 217 3.44 7.26 6.57
N ALA A 218 4.05 7.67 7.69
CA ALA A 218 4.83 8.91 7.75
C ALA A 218 6.07 8.85 6.85
N GLY A 219 6.74 7.69 6.79
CA GLY A 219 7.90 7.42 5.94
C GLY A 219 7.57 7.22 4.45
N GLY A 220 6.29 7.21 4.06
CA GLY A 220 5.85 7.00 2.68
C GLY A 220 6.15 5.60 2.13
N GLY A 221 6.29 4.61 3.00
CA GLY A 221 6.43 3.19 2.64
C GLY A 221 5.25 2.36 3.12
N ARG A 222 5.43 1.03 3.12
CA ARG A 222 4.37 0.07 3.46
C ARG A 222 4.58 -0.52 4.85
N TYR A 223 3.48 -0.99 5.44
CA TYR A 223 3.53 -1.81 6.64
C TYR A 223 3.10 -3.23 6.31
N TYR A 224 3.88 -4.20 6.80
CA TYR A 224 3.60 -5.61 6.65
C TYR A 224 3.59 -6.30 8.01
N PHE A 225 2.52 -7.04 8.30
CA PHE A 225 2.48 -8.00 9.39
C PHE A 225 2.91 -9.39 8.88
N ILE A 226 3.94 -9.94 9.51
CA ILE A 226 4.47 -11.27 9.24
C ILE A 226 4.08 -12.19 10.40
N GLU A 227 3.08 -13.03 10.17
CA GLU A 227 2.61 -14.03 11.12
C GLU A 227 3.54 -15.25 11.16
N SER A 228 4.05 -15.66 9.99
CA SER A 228 4.91 -16.84 9.88
C SER A 228 6.21 -16.57 9.13
N PRO A 229 7.28 -17.31 9.50
CA PRO A 229 8.48 -17.48 8.68
C PRO A 229 8.31 -17.59 7.16
N GLU A 230 7.40 -18.43 6.68
CA GLU A 230 7.16 -18.68 5.27
C GLU A 230 6.48 -17.48 4.60
N GLN A 231 5.66 -16.74 5.34
CA GLN A 231 5.07 -15.48 4.89
C GLN A 231 6.14 -14.40 4.68
N MET A 232 7.20 -14.40 5.50
CA MET A 232 8.26 -13.40 5.42
C MET A 232 8.92 -13.34 4.06
N ALA A 233 9.47 -14.46 3.57
CA ALA A 233 10.21 -14.48 2.30
C ALA A 233 9.36 -13.92 1.15
N ARG A 234 8.06 -14.25 1.14
CA ARG A 234 7.09 -13.77 0.15
C ARG A 234 6.86 -12.25 0.26
N ILE A 235 6.58 -11.73 1.45
CA ILE A 235 6.41 -10.29 1.68
C ILE A 235 7.65 -9.49 1.24
N PHE A 236 8.85 -10.04 1.48
CA PHE A 236 10.10 -9.43 1.03
C PHE A 236 10.24 -9.44 -0.49
N GLU A 237 9.91 -10.56 -1.13
CA GLU A 237 9.91 -10.69 -2.59
C GLU A 237 8.89 -9.73 -3.23
N GLU A 238 7.68 -9.61 -2.66
CA GLU A 238 6.65 -8.63 -3.05
C GLU A 238 7.16 -7.19 -2.96
N GLU A 239 7.77 -6.80 -1.83
CA GLU A 239 8.29 -5.44 -1.64
C GLU A 239 9.45 -5.15 -2.63
N ILE A 240 10.33 -6.12 -2.88
CA ILE A 240 11.40 -5.98 -3.88
C ILE A 240 10.85 -5.87 -5.30
N HIS A 241 9.84 -6.66 -5.63
CA HIS A 241 9.18 -6.59 -6.93
C HIS A 241 8.51 -5.22 -7.12
N GLY A 242 7.72 -4.76 -6.15
CA GLY A 242 7.06 -3.45 -6.19
C GLY A 242 8.05 -2.28 -6.32
N MET A 243 9.18 -2.34 -5.61
CA MET A 243 10.25 -1.35 -5.79
C MET A 243 10.85 -1.38 -7.19
N ARG A 244 11.08 -2.55 -7.79
CA ARG A 244 11.62 -2.64 -9.16
C ARG A 244 10.66 -2.16 -10.22
N ALA A 245 9.36 -2.39 -9.98
CA ALA A 245 8.28 -1.98 -10.85
C ALA A 245 7.84 -0.52 -10.61
N THR A 246 8.44 0.22 -9.67
CA THR A 246 8.04 1.60 -9.36
C THR A 246 8.13 2.50 -10.61
N VAL A 247 7.01 3.15 -10.94
CA VAL A 247 6.90 4.08 -12.08
C VAL A 247 6.74 5.53 -11.67
N ALA A 248 6.23 5.79 -10.46
CA ALA A 248 6.10 7.13 -9.91
C ALA A 248 6.56 7.18 -8.45
N ARG A 249 7.31 8.23 -8.10
CA ARG A 249 7.82 8.52 -6.76
C ARG A 249 7.34 9.88 -6.28
N ASN A 250 7.40 10.12 -4.98
CA ASN A 250 7.09 11.45 -4.40
C ASN A 250 5.72 11.98 -4.83
N LEU A 251 4.72 11.08 -4.86
CA LEU A 251 3.35 11.41 -5.20
C LEU A 251 2.77 12.33 -4.12
N ILE A 252 2.17 13.44 -4.57
CA ILE A 252 1.42 14.37 -3.73
C ILE A 252 0.10 14.64 -4.43
N LEU A 253 -0.99 14.17 -3.83
CA LEU A 253 -2.34 14.55 -4.22
C LEU A 253 -2.69 15.86 -3.52
N ARG A 254 -3.25 16.79 -4.28
CA ARG A 254 -3.65 18.09 -3.78
C ARG A 254 -5.06 18.45 -4.24
N PHE A 255 -5.81 19.08 -3.36
CA PHE A 255 -7.04 19.77 -3.71
C PHE A 255 -6.94 21.24 -3.30
N ASP A 256 -7.11 22.14 -4.28
CA ASP A 256 -7.28 23.57 -4.03
C ASP A 256 -8.78 23.89 -4.14
N GLY A 257 -9.44 24.14 -3.01
CA GLY A 257 -10.88 24.40 -2.94
C GLY A 257 -11.27 25.83 -3.30
N ASP A 258 -12.41 25.98 -3.96
CA ASP A 258 -13.05 27.27 -4.21
C ASP A 258 -13.82 27.75 -2.97
N ALA A 259 -14.32 28.99 -2.99
CA ALA A 259 -14.96 29.65 -1.84
C ALA A 259 -16.18 28.89 -1.26
N CYS A 260 -16.81 27.99 -2.02
CA CYS A 260 -17.90 27.15 -1.50
C CYS A 260 -17.40 26.01 -0.59
N VAL A 261 -16.15 25.57 -0.72
CA VAL A 261 -15.56 24.49 0.08
C VAL A 261 -15.06 25.06 1.41
N ARG A 262 -15.44 24.42 2.52
CA ARG A 262 -15.02 24.79 3.87
C ARG A 262 -13.86 23.94 4.37
N ASP A 263 -13.94 22.64 4.09
CA ASP A 263 -13.04 21.64 4.64
C ASP A 263 -12.97 20.45 3.68
N VAL A 264 -11.81 19.80 3.64
CA VAL A 264 -11.53 18.66 2.78
C VAL A 264 -10.83 17.59 3.60
N GLU A 265 -11.41 16.41 3.60
CA GLU A 265 -10.82 15.20 4.17
C GLU A 265 -10.42 14.27 3.02
N ILE A 266 -9.18 13.77 3.02
CA ILE A 266 -8.71 12.75 2.07
C ILE A 266 -8.61 11.43 2.84
N LEU A 267 -9.48 10.47 2.51
CA LEU A 267 -9.51 9.19 3.22
C LEU A 267 -8.30 8.33 2.86
N GLY A 268 -7.73 7.67 3.86
CA GLY A 268 -6.63 6.69 3.70
C GLY A 268 -5.23 7.26 3.70
N TYR A 269 -5.09 8.58 3.74
CA TYR A 269 -3.80 9.25 3.72
C TYR A 269 -3.77 10.39 4.75
N PRO A 270 -2.64 10.59 5.45
CA PRO A 270 -2.47 11.75 6.28
C PRO A 270 -2.44 12.97 5.36
N SER A 271 -3.26 13.98 5.67
CA SER A 271 -3.35 15.19 4.87
C SER A 271 -3.11 16.43 5.72
N GLN A 272 -2.50 17.44 5.11
CA GLN A 272 -2.27 18.75 5.71
C GLN A 272 -3.10 19.79 4.98
N THR A 273 -3.93 20.52 5.73
CA THR A 273 -4.74 21.61 5.19
C THR A 273 -4.15 22.96 5.59
N ARG A 274 -3.94 23.84 4.61
CA ARG A 274 -3.49 25.22 4.79
C ARG A 274 -4.36 26.15 3.96
N GLY A 275 -5.25 26.90 4.63
CA GLY A 275 -6.25 27.71 3.94
C GLY A 275 -7.22 26.82 3.15
N ALA A 276 -7.41 27.10 1.86
CA ALA A 276 -8.26 26.30 0.98
C ALA A 276 -7.54 25.10 0.33
N ARG A 277 -6.27 24.89 0.64
CA ARG A 277 -5.44 23.83 0.05
C ARG A 277 -5.29 22.66 1.02
N THR A 278 -5.55 21.46 0.53
CA THR A 278 -5.28 20.20 1.25
C THR A 278 -4.33 19.35 0.42
N GLU A 279 -3.24 18.89 1.05
CA GLU A 279 -2.21 18.06 0.43
C GLU A 279 -2.08 16.73 1.17
N ALA A 280 -2.11 15.63 0.43
CA ALA A 280 -1.87 14.27 0.92
C ALA A 280 -0.67 13.68 0.17
N PRO A 281 0.49 13.56 0.84
CA PRO A 281 1.64 12.88 0.25
C PRO A 281 1.40 11.37 0.32
N MET A 282 1.65 10.64 -0.76
CA MET A 282 1.35 9.20 -0.92
C MET A 282 2.60 8.33 -1.00
N GLU A 283 2.45 6.99 -0.96
CA GLU A 283 3.55 6.07 -1.24
C GLU A 283 3.93 6.10 -2.74
N ASP A 284 5.08 5.52 -3.06
CA ASP A 284 5.49 5.34 -4.45
C ASP A 284 4.56 4.32 -5.15
N LEU A 285 4.35 4.48 -6.45
CA LEU A 285 3.38 3.68 -7.22
C LEU A 285 4.09 2.72 -8.20
N PRO A 286 3.98 1.39 -7.99
CA PRO A 286 4.43 0.36 -8.93
C PRO A 286 3.57 0.29 -10.20
N ALA A 287 4.15 -0.18 -11.30
CA ALA A 287 3.44 -0.52 -12.53
C ALA A 287 2.36 -1.57 -12.25
N GLY A 288 1.20 -1.45 -12.90
CA GLY A 288 0.08 -2.38 -12.73
C GLY A 288 -0.66 -2.26 -11.40
N GLU A 289 -0.22 -1.39 -10.48
CA GLU A 289 -0.98 -1.10 -9.26
C GLU A 289 -1.91 0.09 -9.46
N ASP A 290 -3.16 -0.10 -9.05
CA ASP A 290 -4.15 0.96 -8.98
C ASP A 290 -4.30 1.49 -7.55
N ARG A 291 -4.70 2.76 -7.43
CA ARG A 291 -5.02 3.42 -6.17
C ARG A 291 -6.28 4.26 -6.32
N SER A 292 -7.13 4.22 -5.30
CA SER A 292 -8.33 5.06 -5.21
C SER A 292 -8.28 5.89 -3.94
N MET A 293 -8.72 7.14 -4.04
CA MET A 293 -8.82 8.07 -2.91
C MET A 293 -10.17 8.76 -2.93
N LEU A 294 -10.85 8.75 -1.78
CA LEU A 294 -12.09 9.49 -1.59
C LEU A 294 -11.81 10.81 -0.89
N LEU A 295 -12.16 11.91 -1.55
CA LEU A 295 -12.14 13.25 -0.98
C LEU A 295 -13.55 13.59 -0.50
N ARG A 296 -13.69 14.01 0.76
CA ARG A 296 -14.94 14.53 1.33
C ARG A 296 -14.86 16.03 1.50
N LEU A 297 -15.69 16.74 0.75
CA LEU A 297 -15.70 18.19 0.69
C LEU A 297 -16.92 18.69 1.45
N ARG A 298 -16.70 19.28 2.63
CA ARG A 298 -17.78 19.97 3.34
C ARG A 298 -17.99 21.32 2.68
N THR A 299 -19.19 21.56 2.16
CA THR A 299 -19.52 22.77 1.41
C THR A 299 -20.45 23.71 2.17
N ARG A 300 -20.37 25.00 1.86
CA ARG A 300 -21.44 25.98 2.12
C ARG A 300 -22.66 25.63 1.26
N ALA A 301 -23.80 26.29 1.50
CA ALA A 301 -24.89 26.28 0.54
C ALA A 301 -24.39 26.72 -0.84
N VAL A 302 -24.68 25.92 -1.86
CA VAL A 302 -24.30 26.18 -3.24
C VAL A 302 -25.54 26.51 -4.07
N PRO A 303 -25.52 27.54 -4.92
CA PRO A 303 -26.68 27.93 -5.70
C PRO A 303 -27.04 26.85 -6.74
N ALA A 304 -28.31 26.79 -7.13
CA ALA A 304 -28.74 25.93 -8.22
C ALA A 304 -27.96 26.22 -9.54
N GLY A 305 -27.62 25.17 -10.27
CA GLY A 305 -26.82 25.23 -11.51
C GLY A 305 -25.41 24.67 -11.36
N PRO A 306 -24.51 24.91 -12.33
CA PRO A 306 -23.13 24.45 -12.28
C PRO A 306 -22.33 25.16 -11.19
N VAL A 307 -21.62 24.37 -10.38
CA VAL A 307 -20.80 24.84 -9.26
C VAL A 307 -19.40 24.28 -9.40
N ARG A 308 -18.41 25.17 -9.45
CA ARG A 308 -16.99 24.77 -9.39
C ARG A 308 -16.59 24.57 -7.94
N LEU A 309 -16.08 23.38 -7.63
CA LEU A 309 -15.66 23.01 -6.27
C LEU A 309 -14.19 23.34 -6.03
N GLY A 310 -13.37 23.31 -7.07
CA GLY A 310 -11.93 23.55 -6.96
C GLY A 310 -11.13 22.85 -8.05
N THR A 311 -9.89 22.50 -7.74
CA THR A 311 -8.98 21.80 -8.66
C THR A 311 -8.24 20.69 -7.92
N VAL A 312 -8.34 19.47 -8.44
CA VAL A 312 -7.49 18.34 -8.03
C VAL A 312 -6.18 18.46 -8.80
N SER A 313 -5.05 18.22 -8.16
CA SER A 313 -3.74 18.12 -8.79
C SER A 313 -2.98 16.93 -8.25
N LEU A 314 -2.24 16.25 -9.13
CA LEU A 314 -1.27 15.21 -8.75
C LEU A 314 0.12 15.66 -9.21
N GLY A 315 1.07 15.69 -8.29
CA GLY A 315 2.50 15.88 -8.61
C GLY A 315 3.30 14.65 -8.23
N TYR A 316 4.18 14.19 -9.10
CA TYR A 316 5.07 13.05 -8.84
C TYR A 316 6.35 13.14 -9.67
N ASP A 317 7.36 12.36 -9.30
CA ASP A 317 8.59 12.22 -10.07
C ASP A 317 8.52 10.90 -10.84
N ASP A 318 8.68 10.95 -12.16
CA ASP A 318 8.79 9.74 -12.99
C ASP A 318 10.01 8.95 -12.51
N ALA A 319 9.82 7.67 -12.18
CA ALA A 319 10.89 6.87 -11.59
C ALA A 319 12.05 6.62 -12.56
N LEU A 320 11.77 6.55 -13.87
CA LEU A 320 12.73 6.23 -14.91
C LEU A 320 13.46 7.47 -15.43
N THR A 321 12.74 8.57 -15.70
CA THR A 321 13.36 9.81 -16.21
C THR A 321 13.87 10.72 -15.08
N GLY A 322 13.25 10.64 -13.90
CA GLY A 322 13.49 11.55 -12.77
C GLY A 322 12.80 12.90 -12.92
N GLU A 323 12.01 13.11 -13.98
CA GLU A 323 11.33 14.38 -14.23
C GLU A 323 10.08 14.55 -13.35
N ARG A 324 9.82 15.78 -12.92
CA ARG A 324 8.59 16.13 -12.19
C ARG A 324 7.42 16.22 -13.15
N VAL A 325 6.44 15.35 -12.99
CA VAL A 325 5.17 15.37 -13.70
C VAL A 325 4.12 16.06 -12.84
N THR A 326 3.25 16.84 -13.46
CA THR A 326 2.09 17.45 -12.80
C THR A 326 0.86 17.30 -13.66
N TRP A 327 -0.21 16.81 -13.06
CA TRP A 327 -1.53 16.69 -13.64
C TRP A 327 -2.53 17.53 -12.84
N ARG A 328 -3.53 18.12 -13.51
CA ARG A 328 -4.58 18.94 -12.88
C ARG A 328 -5.93 18.73 -13.55
N GLU A 329 -6.98 18.71 -12.76
CA GLU A 329 -8.36 18.66 -13.23
C GLU A 329 -9.27 19.58 -12.40
N VAL A 330 -10.09 20.37 -13.09
CA VAL A 330 -11.09 21.23 -12.44
C VAL A 330 -12.31 20.39 -12.12
N VAL A 331 -12.78 20.45 -10.87
CA VAL A 331 -13.96 19.70 -10.44
C VAL A 331 -15.18 20.60 -10.40
N THR A 332 -16.24 20.17 -11.10
CA THR A 332 -17.53 20.83 -11.15
C THR A 332 -18.66 19.84 -10.87
N VAL A 333 -19.70 20.29 -10.17
CA VAL A 333 -20.96 19.55 -9.98
C VAL A 333 -22.13 20.40 -10.45
N ALA A 334 -23.28 19.77 -10.70
CA ALA A 334 -24.55 20.49 -10.79
C ALA A 334 -25.23 20.54 -9.41
N ALA A 335 -25.97 21.60 -9.11
CA ALA A 335 -26.81 21.69 -7.92
C ALA A 335 -28.28 21.85 -8.31
N SER A 336 -29.17 21.06 -7.70
CA SER A 336 -30.60 21.04 -8.02
C SER A 336 -31.45 20.79 -6.78
N ALA A 337 -32.57 21.52 -6.66
CA ALA A 337 -33.60 21.24 -5.66
C ALA A 337 -34.46 20.02 -6.01
N ASP A 338 -34.54 19.64 -7.29
CA ASP A 338 -35.31 18.48 -7.78
C ASP A 338 -34.67 17.13 -7.37
N PRO A 339 -35.31 16.32 -6.52
CA PRO A 339 -34.81 15.01 -6.11
C PRO A 339 -34.66 14.01 -7.26
N ALA A 340 -35.50 14.09 -8.30
CA ALA A 340 -35.47 13.16 -9.42
C ALA A 340 -34.19 13.37 -10.26
N ARG A 341 -33.80 14.63 -10.49
CA ARG A 341 -32.53 14.97 -11.14
C ARG A 341 -31.33 14.46 -10.36
N ARG A 342 -31.36 14.56 -9.03
CA ARG A 342 -30.28 14.02 -8.17
C ARG A 342 -30.23 12.50 -8.26
N ALA A 343 -31.35 11.81 -8.12
CA ALA A 343 -31.37 10.35 -8.21
C ALA A 343 -30.86 9.83 -9.58
N ALA A 344 -31.15 10.55 -10.66
CA ALA A 344 -30.71 10.19 -12.01
C ALA A 344 -29.21 10.43 -12.27
N SER A 345 -28.53 11.23 -11.44
CA SER A 345 -27.11 11.60 -11.64
C SER A 345 -26.12 10.75 -10.86
N VAL A 346 -26.56 9.58 -10.35
CA VAL A 346 -25.69 8.68 -9.59
C VAL A 346 -24.76 7.97 -10.57
N ASN A 347 -23.45 8.18 -10.41
CA ASN A 347 -22.45 7.37 -11.07
C ASN A 347 -22.23 6.09 -10.25
N LYS A 348 -22.82 4.97 -10.69
CA LYS A 348 -22.86 3.73 -9.90
C LYS A 348 -21.48 3.20 -9.55
N ASP A 349 -20.56 3.17 -10.50
CA ASP A 349 -19.20 2.65 -10.29
C ASP A 349 -18.41 3.52 -9.32
N ALA A 350 -18.52 4.85 -9.43
CA ALA A 350 -17.90 5.77 -8.48
C ALA A 350 -18.55 5.68 -7.09
N ALA A 351 -19.88 5.50 -7.04
CA ALA A 351 -20.63 5.35 -5.81
C ALA A 351 -20.31 4.05 -5.07
N ALA A 352 -20.16 2.93 -5.78
CA ALA A 352 -19.74 1.66 -5.19
C ALA A 352 -18.34 1.78 -4.58
N GLU A 353 -17.39 2.33 -5.33
CA GLU A 353 -16.02 2.54 -4.84
C GLU A 353 -15.97 3.50 -3.64
N ALA A 354 -16.75 4.57 -3.64
CA ALA A 354 -16.84 5.50 -2.50
C ALA A 354 -17.41 4.81 -1.25
N VAL A 355 -18.45 3.99 -1.40
CA VAL A 355 -19.02 3.21 -0.28
C VAL A 355 -18.00 2.21 0.26
N LEU A 356 -17.22 1.54 -0.60
CA LEU A 356 -16.17 0.62 -0.17
C LEU A 356 -15.08 1.33 0.64
N ILE A 357 -14.54 2.43 0.14
CA ILE A 357 -13.50 3.22 0.83
C ILE A 357 -14.01 3.73 2.19
N ASP A 358 -15.24 4.23 2.26
CA ASP A 358 -15.84 4.65 3.53
C ASP A 358 -16.03 3.47 4.48
N ALA A 359 -16.52 2.33 3.99
CA ALA A 359 -16.71 1.14 4.79
C ALA A 359 -15.38 0.64 5.37
N ASP A 360 -14.29 0.66 4.60
CA ASP A 360 -12.96 0.31 5.10
C ASP A 360 -12.47 1.31 6.16
N ALA A 361 -12.75 2.61 5.98
CA ALA A 361 -12.34 3.64 6.93
C ALA A 361 -13.11 3.52 8.26
N ARG A 362 -14.40 3.20 8.19
CA ARG A 362 -15.25 2.95 9.36
C ARG A 362 -14.93 1.62 10.03
N HIS A 363 -14.62 0.58 9.26
CA HIS A 363 -14.19 -0.71 9.78
C HIS A 363 -12.88 -0.57 10.57
N ARG A 364 -11.90 0.18 10.06
CA ARG A 364 -10.67 0.48 10.79
C ARG A 364 -10.95 1.17 12.14
N LYS A 365 -11.86 2.16 12.18
CA LYS A 365 -12.27 2.82 13.42
C LYS A 365 -12.93 1.86 14.43
N ALA A 366 -13.72 0.89 13.95
CA ALA A 366 -14.29 -0.14 14.82
C ALA A 366 -13.20 -1.03 15.43
N LEU A 367 -12.19 -1.42 14.64
CA LEU A 367 -11.04 -2.18 15.14
C LEU A 367 -10.18 -1.37 16.12
N GLU A 368 -10.06 -0.06 15.93
CA GLU A 368 -9.44 0.85 16.91
C GLU A 368 -10.24 0.89 18.22
N SER A 369 -11.57 0.94 18.16
CA SER A 369 -12.42 0.81 19.36
C SER A 369 -12.23 -0.53 20.05
N PHE A 370 -12.14 -1.63 19.30
CA PHE A 370 -11.89 -2.96 19.87
C PHE A 370 -10.51 -3.03 20.54
N ALA A 371 -9.46 -2.52 19.89
CA ALA A 371 -8.11 -2.42 20.45
C ALA A 371 -8.08 -1.59 21.75
N ALA A 372 -8.93 -0.57 21.86
CA ALA A 372 -9.12 0.24 23.06
C ALA A 372 -9.97 -0.44 24.16
N GLY A 373 -10.29 -1.74 24.03
CA GLY A 373 -11.07 -2.50 24.99
C GLY A 373 -12.58 -2.29 24.91
N ARG A 374 -13.08 -1.59 23.89
CA ARG A 374 -14.51 -1.30 23.68
C ARG A 374 -15.12 -2.28 22.68
N ALA A 375 -15.13 -3.56 23.05
CA ALA A 375 -15.58 -4.66 22.17
C ALA A 375 -17.05 -4.52 21.74
N ASP A 376 -17.95 -4.19 22.67
CA ASP A 376 -19.38 -4.04 22.38
C ASP A 376 -19.64 -2.89 21.38
N GLU A 377 -18.92 -1.78 21.53
CA GLU A 377 -18.99 -0.65 20.60
C GLU A 377 -18.50 -1.04 19.21
N ALA A 378 -17.37 -1.75 19.14
CA ALA A 378 -16.82 -2.24 17.88
C ALA A 378 -17.78 -3.21 17.18
N GLN A 379 -18.37 -4.13 17.94
CA GLN A 379 -19.34 -5.09 17.42
C GLN A 379 -20.59 -4.39 16.86
N ALA A 380 -21.17 -3.44 17.63
CA ALA A 380 -22.32 -2.66 17.18
C ALA A 380 -21.99 -1.83 15.93
N ALA A 381 -20.78 -1.25 15.85
CA ALA A 381 -20.33 -0.47 14.71
C ALA A 381 -20.17 -1.33 13.44
N ILE A 382 -19.58 -2.53 13.56
CA ILE A 382 -19.42 -3.47 12.44
C ILE A 382 -20.78 -3.96 11.95
N GLU A 383 -21.68 -4.30 12.87
CA GLU A 383 -23.03 -4.78 12.54
C GLU A 383 -23.86 -3.70 11.83
N THR A 384 -23.80 -2.47 12.33
CA THR A 384 -24.44 -1.31 11.67
C THR A 384 -23.87 -1.08 10.27
N LEU A 385 -22.54 -1.07 10.15
CA LEU A 385 -21.86 -0.85 8.88
C LEU A 385 -22.18 -1.95 7.87
N ARG A 386 -22.28 -3.21 8.31
CA ARG A 386 -22.68 -4.34 7.47
C ARG A 386 -24.06 -4.10 6.85
N GLY A 387 -25.04 -3.69 7.66
CA GLY A 387 -26.40 -3.41 7.20
C GLY A 387 -26.44 -2.28 6.17
N GLU A 388 -25.72 -1.19 6.42
CA GLU A 388 -25.62 -0.06 5.50
C GLU A 388 -24.95 -0.44 4.17
N VAL A 389 -23.83 -1.21 4.21
CA VAL A 389 -23.17 -1.69 2.99
C VAL A 389 -24.10 -2.60 2.19
N ALA A 390 -24.84 -3.49 2.84
CA ALA A 390 -25.81 -4.37 2.19
C ALA A 390 -26.97 -3.59 1.54
N GLU A 391 -27.52 -2.58 2.23
CA GLU A 391 -28.55 -1.69 1.68
C GLU A 391 -28.05 -0.93 0.47
N ARG A 392 -26.85 -0.35 0.55
CA ARG A 392 -26.22 0.35 -0.58
C ARG A 392 -25.96 -0.61 -1.74
N ASN A 393 -25.55 -1.84 -1.47
CA ASN A 393 -25.35 -2.84 -2.51
C ASN A 393 -26.66 -3.23 -3.20
N ALA A 394 -27.77 -3.33 -2.48
CA ALA A 394 -29.07 -3.62 -3.09
C ALA A 394 -29.49 -2.57 -4.14
N ALA A 395 -29.04 -1.32 -3.98
CA ALA A 395 -29.27 -0.25 -4.96
C ALA A 395 -28.25 -0.22 -6.11
N LEU A 396 -27.00 -0.62 -5.83
CA LEU A 396 -25.88 -0.49 -6.77
C LEU A 396 -25.62 -1.76 -7.59
N GLY A 397 -25.82 -2.94 -7.01
CA GLY A 397 -25.63 -4.24 -7.65
C GLY A 397 -24.16 -4.59 -7.91
N ASP A 398 -23.29 -4.27 -6.95
CA ASP A 398 -21.83 -4.38 -7.09
C ASP A 398 -21.27 -5.60 -6.34
N VAL A 399 -20.40 -6.37 -7.01
CA VAL A 399 -19.82 -7.60 -6.46
C VAL A 399 -18.90 -7.29 -5.29
N ALA A 400 -18.06 -6.27 -5.40
CA ALA A 400 -17.12 -5.90 -4.34
C ALA A 400 -17.84 -5.42 -3.08
N LEU A 401 -18.97 -4.70 -3.21
CA LEU A 401 -19.83 -4.35 -2.08
C LEU A 401 -20.45 -5.59 -1.43
N SER A 402 -20.90 -6.57 -2.22
CA SER A 402 -21.38 -7.86 -1.71
C SER A 402 -20.31 -8.54 -0.86
N LYS A 403 -19.09 -8.64 -1.41
CA LYS A 403 -17.95 -9.26 -0.72
C LYS A 403 -17.49 -8.45 0.50
N LYS A 404 -17.65 -7.12 0.48
CA LYS A 404 -17.39 -6.29 1.68
C LYS A 404 -18.40 -6.57 2.79
N ALA A 405 -19.69 -6.72 2.48
CA ALA A 405 -20.71 -7.10 3.47
C ALA A 405 -20.45 -8.51 4.03
N GLU A 406 -19.98 -9.44 3.19
CA GLU A 406 -19.54 -10.77 3.60
C GLU A 406 -18.34 -10.71 4.56
N ALA A 407 -17.33 -9.87 4.27
CA ALA A 407 -16.17 -9.65 5.13
C ALA A 407 -16.58 -9.12 6.51
N LEU A 408 -17.46 -8.12 6.54
CA LEU A 408 -17.99 -7.54 7.78
C LEU A 408 -18.83 -8.55 8.57
N SER A 409 -19.52 -9.47 7.89
CA SER A 409 -20.26 -10.57 8.55
C SER A 409 -19.30 -11.53 9.25
N LEU A 410 -18.24 -11.97 8.56
CA LEU A 410 -17.22 -12.83 9.16
C LEU A 410 -16.54 -12.15 10.35
N GLU A 411 -16.31 -10.85 10.24
CA GLU A 411 -15.74 -10.05 11.33
C GLU A 411 -16.67 -10.00 12.54
N ALA A 412 -17.97 -9.69 12.33
CA ALA A 412 -18.98 -9.68 13.39
C ALA A 412 -19.15 -11.05 14.07
N GLU A 413 -19.05 -12.14 13.32
CA GLU A 413 -19.07 -13.52 13.83
C GLU A 413 -17.82 -13.85 14.67
N SER A 414 -16.66 -13.32 14.29
CA SER A 414 -15.37 -13.67 14.89
C SER A 414 -15.00 -12.79 16.09
N LEU A 415 -15.51 -11.56 16.15
CA LEU A 415 -15.16 -10.57 17.19
C LEU A 415 -15.44 -11.06 18.62
N PRO A 416 -16.59 -11.69 18.94
CA PRO A 416 -16.84 -12.19 20.30
C PRO A 416 -15.81 -13.23 20.75
N ALA A 417 -15.42 -14.13 19.84
CA ALA A 417 -14.38 -15.12 20.13
C ALA A 417 -13.01 -14.45 20.32
N ALA A 418 -12.66 -13.47 19.47
CA ALA A 418 -11.43 -12.69 19.61
C ALA A 418 -11.40 -11.86 20.92
N ALA A 419 -12.55 -11.37 21.38
CA ALA A 419 -12.67 -10.66 22.64
C ALA A 419 -12.43 -11.60 23.84
N ALA A 420 -12.85 -12.86 23.76
CA ALA A 420 -12.60 -13.87 24.79
C ALA A 420 -11.22 -14.55 24.68
N ALA A 421 -10.52 -14.40 23.55
CA ALA A 421 -9.25 -15.05 23.28
C ALA A 421 -8.09 -14.51 24.13
N THR A 422 -6.94 -15.20 24.04
CA THR A 422 -5.69 -14.75 24.66
C THR A 422 -5.27 -13.39 24.11
N ALA A 423 -4.42 -12.66 24.84
CA ALA A 423 -3.89 -11.38 24.37
C ALA A 423 -3.12 -11.53 23.04
N GLU A 424 -2.47 -12.68 22.84
CA GLU A 424 -1.73 -13.00 21.62
C GLU A 424 -2.66 -13.21 20.43
N ASP A 425 -3.66 -14.08 20.57
CA ASP A 425 -4.65 -14.35 19.51
C ASP A 425 -5.42 -13.08 19.14
N ARG A 426 -5.79 -12.28 20.15
CA ARG A 426 -6.46 -10.99 19.93
C ARG A 426 -5.57 -10.01 19.17
N SER A 427 -4.27 -9.99 19.45
CA SER A 427 -3.29 -9.16 18.74
C SER A 427 -3.20 -9.57 17.26
N VAL A 428 -3.09 -10.88 16.97
CA VAL A 428 -3.07 -11.39 15.59
C VAL A 428 -4.35 -11.03 14.84
N TYR A 429 -5.51 -11.22 15.48
CA TYR A 429 -6.82 -10.85 14.92
C TYR A 429 -6.87 -9.36 14.54
N LEU A 430 -6.52 -8.47 15.48
CA LEU A 430 -6.50 -7.03 15.26
C LEU A 430 -5.56 -6.62 14.11
N LYS A 431 -4.35 -7.20 14.07
CA LYS A 431 -3.34 -6.91 13.05
C LYS A 431 -3.83 -7.20 11.64
N LYS A 432 -4.40 -8.40 11.43
CA LYS A 432 -4.97 -8.80 10.15
C LYS A 432 -6.12 -7.88 9.74
N GLY A 433 -7.06 -7.62 10.65
CA GLY A 433 -8.20 -6.74 10.39
C GLY A 433 -7.77 -5.31 10.02
N LYS A 434 -6.84 -4.73 10.78
CA LYS A 434 -6.32 -3.37 10.55
C LYS A 434 -5.58 -3.27 9.23
N GLN A 435 -4.75 -4.25 8.87
CA GLN A 435 -4.04 -4.26 7.59
C GLN A 435 -5.02 -4.32 6.41
N ARG A 436 -6.02 -5.21 6.44
CA ARG A 436 -7.05 -5.30 5.39
C ARG A 436 -7.81 -3.99 5.23
N ALA A 437 -8.25 -3.40 6.34
CA ALA A 437 -8.96 -2.13 6.31
C ALA A 437 -8.06 -0.98 5.81
N ALA A 438 -6.79 -0.91 6.23
CA ALA A 438 -5.87 0.15 5.81
C ALA A 438 -5.59 0.13 4.30
N GLU A 439 -5.37 -1.06 3.71
CA GLU A 439 -5.18 -1.20 2.26
C GLU A 439 -6.51 -0.95 1.51
N GLY A 440 -7.64 -1.40 2.06
CA GLY A 440 -8.98 -1.21 1.48
C GLY A 440 -9.38 0.26 1.33
N VAL A 441 -9.04 1.12 2.31
CA VAL A 441 -9.26 2.58 2.21
C VAL A 441 -8.47 3.20 1.04
N LYS A 442 -7.37 2.57 0.61
CA LYS A 442 -6.55 3.01 -0.53
C LYS A 442 -7.00 2.39 -1.86
N GLY A 443 -8.14 1.71 -1.88
CA GLY A 443 -8.68 0.99 -3.04
C GLY A 443 -8.06 -0.38 -3.29
N ARG A 444 -7.17 -0.87 -2.42
CA ARG A 444 -6.54 -2.19 -2.55
C ARG A 444 -7.31 -3.24 -1.78
N ARG A 445 -7.88 -4.21 -2.48
CA ARG A 445 -8.75 -5.24 -1.88
C ARG A 445 -8.23 -6.66 -2.10
N ASP A 446 -7.04 -6.80 -2.66
CA ASP A 446 -6.33 -8.06 -2.93
C ASP A 446 -6.13 -8.93 -1.69
N LEU A 447 -6.21 -8.34 -0.49
CA LEU A 447 -6.15 -9.08 0.78
C LEU A 447 -7.46 -9.78 1.18
N TYR A 448 -8.60 -9.50 0.52
CA TYR A 448 -9.88 -10.15 0.84
C TYR A 448 -10.81 -10.38 -0.36
N LEU A 449 -10.45 -9.90 -1.55
CA LEU A 449 -11.22 -10.00 -2.77
C LEU A 449 -10.26 -10.20 -3.96
N LEU A 450 -10.41 -11.33 -4.64
CA LEU A 450 -9.73 -11.61 -5.91
C LEU A 450 -10.77 -12.03 -6.95
N GLU A 451 -10.78 -11.33 -8.09
CA GLU A 451 -11.75 -11.47 -9.17
C GLU A 451 -11.05 -11.91 -10.46
N PRO A 452 -11.77 -12.52 -11.42
CA PRO A 452 -11.24 -12.78 -12.75
C PRO A 452 -10.60 -11.53 -13.39
N GLY A 453 -9.39 -11.69 -13.91
CA GLY A 453 -8.57 -10.59 -14.44
C GLY A 453 -7.66 -9.91 -13.40
N ALA A 454 -7.79 -10.22 -12.10
CA ALA A 454 -6.81 -9.82 -11.11
C ALA A 454 -5.46 -10.48 -11.40
N SER A 455 -4.37 -9.81 -11.01
CA SER A 455 -3.03 -10.38 -11.10
C SER A 455 -2.17 -10.01 -9.90
N GLY A 456 -1.06 -10.73 -9.72
CA GLY A 456 -0.04 -10.48 -8.70
C GLY A 456 0.01 -11.54 -7.60
N ALA A 457 0.80 -11.24 -6.56
CA ALA A 457 1.19 -12.22 -5.55
C ALA A 457 0.00 -12.83 -4.78
N GLN A 458 -1.09 -12.09 -4.57
CA GLN A 458 -2.27 -12.65 -3.91
C GLN A 458 -3.00 -13.69 -4.77
N VAL A 459 -2.98 -13.53 -6.09
CA VAL A 459 -3.51 -14.53 -7.03
C VAL A 459 -2.59 -15.76 -7.07
N GLU A 460 -1.27 -15.56 -7.07
CA GLU A 460 -0.30 -16.66 -7.00
C GLU A 460 -0.51 -17.50 -5.72
N ARG A 461 -0.77 -16.83 -4.59
CA ARG A 461 -1.13 -17.48 -3.32
C ARG A 461 -2.43 -18.27 -3.41
N LEU A 462 -3.46 -17.71 -4.04
CA LEU A 462 -4.73 -18.39 -4.29
C LEU A 462 -4.51 -19.66 -5.13
N GLN A 463 -3.79 -19.53 -6.26
CA GLN A 463 -3.44 -20.65 -7.14
C GLN A 463 -2.68 -21.74 -6.37
N GLY A 464 -1.68 -21.36 -5.56
CA GLY A 464 -0.95 -22.29 -4.69
C GLY A 464 -1.86 -23.05 -3.72
N ALA A 465 -2.73 -22.35 -2.99
CA ALA A 465 -3.64 -22.98 -2.04
C ALA A 465 -4.69 -23.89 -2.71
N LEU A 466 -5.11 -23.57 -3.93
CA LEU A 466 -5.99 -24.41 -4.75
C LEU A 466 -5.26 -25.66 -5.25
N ARG A 467 -3.97 -25.56 -5.60
CA ARG A 467 -3.12 -26.69 -5.98
C ARG A 467 -2.87 -27.64 -4.81
N ASP A 468 -2.58 -27.10 -3.63
CA ASP A 468 -2.36 -27.89 -2.42
C ASP A 468 -3.62 -28.69 -2.02
N ARG A 469 -4.81 -28.20 -2.38
CA ARG A 469 -6.09 -28.92 -2.21
C ARG A 469 -6.45 -29.85 -3.39
N GLY A 470 -5.62 -29.90 -4.44
CA GLY A 470 -5.85 -30.71 -5.64
C GLY A 470 -6.98 -30.23 -6.54
N ILE A 471 -7.42 -28.98 -6.41
CA ILE A 471 -8.57 -28.40 -7.15
C ILE A 471 -8.12 -27.69 -8.43
N TYR A 472 -6.87 -27.22 -8.45
CA TYR A 472 -6.23 -26.54 -9.58
C TYR A 472 -4.93 -27.26 -9.96
N GLN A 473 -4.65 -27.38 -11.26
CA GLN A 473 -3.46 -28.06 -11.79
C GLN A 473 -2.56 -27.14 -12.65
N GLY A 474 -2.99 -25.91 -12.89
CA GLY A 474 -2.22 -24.93 -13.66
C GLY A 474 -1.01 -24.36 -12.90
N PRO A 475 -0.22 -23.51 -13.57
CA PRO A 475 0.88 -22.80 -12.94
C PRO A 475 0.38 -21.83 -11.87
N ALA A 476 1.23 -21.55 -10.87
CA ALA A 476 1.02 -20.41 -9.99
C ALA A 476 1.80 -19.22 -10.59
N ASP A 477 1.21 -18.59 -11.59
CA ASP A 477 1.82 -17.47 -12.35
C ASP A 477 1.32 -16.10 -11.87
N GLY A 478 0.33 -16.07 -10.98
CA GLY A 478 -0.24 -14.85 -10.45
C GLY A 478 -1.29 -14.23 -11.35
N ASP A 479 -1.81 -14.93 -12.37
CA ASP A 479 -2.89 -14.42 -13.24
C ASP A 479 -4.23 -15.12 -12.95
N TYR A 480 -5.28 -14.35 -12.66
CA TYR A 480 -6.60 -14.89 -12.33
C TYR A 480 -7.39 -15.09 -13.62
N ASP A 481 -7.05 -16.15 -14.34
CA ASP A 481 -7.72 -16.54 -15.58
C ASP A 481 -9.03 -17.34 -15.34
N GLU A 482 -9.66 -17.77 -16.43
CA GLU A 482 -10.90 -18.56 -16.35
C GLU A 482 -10.67 -19.95 -15.73
N ASP A 483 -9.47 -20.53 -15.86
CA ASP A 483 -9.16 -21.83 -15.24
C ASP A 483 -9.08 -21.70 -13.71
N VAL A 484 -8.51 -20.61 -13.21
CA VAL A 484 -8.54 -20.23 -11.79
C VAL A 484 -9.98 -19.97 -11.35
N ALA A 485 -10.77 -19.21 -12.12
CA ALA A 485 -12.18 -18.95 -11.79
C ALA A 485 -13.00 -20.24 -11.67
N GLN A 486 -12.81 -21.20 -12.58
CA GLN A 486 -13.46 -22.52 -12.50
C GLN A 486 -12.98 -23.32 -11.29
N ALA A 487 -11.69 -23.29 -10.96
CA ALA A 487 -11.17 -23.94 -9.76
C ALA A 487 -11.80 -23.34 -8.47
N VAL A 488 -11.99 -22.02 -8.44
CA VAL A 488 -12.68 -21.35 -7.34
C VAL A 488 -14.15 -21.75 -7.26
N ARG A 489 -14.88 -21.84 -8.38
CA ARG A 489 -16.27 -22.35 -8.38
C ARG A 489 -16.36 -23.78 -7.83
N ARG A 490 -15.46 -24.68 -8.25
CA ARG A 490 -15.39 -26.07 -7.74
C ARG A 490 -15.13 -26.12 -6.23
N LEU A 491 -14.26 -25.25 -5.72
CA LEU A 491 -14.05 -25.12 -4.28
C LEU A 491 -15.32 -24.61 -3.58
N GLN A 492 -15.94 -23.56 -4.11
CA GLN A 492 -17.14 -22.96 -3.53
C GLN A 492 -18.28 -23.99 -3.44
N GLU A 493 -18.52 -24.78 -4.49
CA GLU A 493 -19.51 -25.87 -4.47
C GLU A 493 -19.20 -26.92 -3.39
N ARG A 494 -17.93 -27.32 -3.27
CA ARG A 494 -17.46 -28.29 -2.26
C ARG A 494 -17.63 -27.78 -0.83
N GLU A 495 -17.44 -26.48 -0.61
CA GLU A 495 -17.56 -25.82 0.69
C GLU A 495 -18.97 -25.25 0.96
N HIS A 496 -19.95 -25.55 0.08
CA HIS A 496 -21.33 -25.05 0.16
C HIS A 496 -21.44 -23.52 0.19
N LEU A 497 -20.55 -22.84 -0.54
CA LEU A 497 -20.56 -21.40 -0.76
C LEU A 497 -21.25 -21.07 -2.10
N GLU A 498 -21.57 -19.79 -2.30
CA GLU A 498 -22.04 -19.29 -3.60
C GLU A 498 -20.92 -19.49 -4.65
N ALA A 499 -21.23 -20.22 -5.73
CA ALA A 499 -20.27 -20.60 -6.76
C ALA A 499 -20.15 -19.53 -7.87
N ASP A 500 -19.75 -18.32 -7.49
CA ASP A 500 -19.60 -17.17 -8.40
C ASP A 500 -18.24 -17.12 -9.11
N GLY A 501 -17.25 -17.89 -8.65
CA GLY A 501 -15.89 -17.89 -9.18
C GLY A 501 -15.04 -16.71 -8.71
N VAL A 502 -15.54 -15.92 -7.75
CA VAL A 502 -14.84 -14.82 -7.10
C VAL A 502 -14.31 -15.31 -5.76
N ALA A 503 -13.00 -15.21 -5.54
CA ALA A 503 -12.41 -15.57 -4.26
C ALA A 503 -12.61 -14.42 -3.25
N GLY A 504 -13.82 -14.36 -2.69
CA GLY A 504 -14.20 -13.46 -1.60
C GLY A 504 -13.81 -13.97 -0.21
N PRO A 505 -14.19 -13.24 0.87
CA PRO A 505 -13.78 -13.50 2.24
C PRO A 505 -13.97 -14.95 2.73
N ARG A 506 -15.15 -15.56 2.50
CA ARG A 506 -15.45 -16.94 2.91
C ARG A 506 -14.65 -17.95 2.11
N THR A 507 -14.47 -17.71 0.81
CA THR A 507 -13.63 -18.56 -0.05
C THR A 507 -12.17 -18.52 0.40
N LEU A 508 -11.62 -17.33 0.66
CA LEU A 508 -10.27 -17.17 1.18
C LEU A 508 -10.12 -17.78 2.58
N LYS A 509 -11.14 -17.65 3.45
CA LYS A 509 -11.16 -18.28 4.78
C LYS A 509 -11.13 -19.80 4.68
N ALA A 510 -11.93 -20.39 3.78
CA ALA A 510 -11.92 -21.83 3.53
C ALA A 510 -10.55 -22.34 3.03
N LEU A 511 -9.79 -21.47 2.35
CA LEU A 511 -8.43 -21.76 1.91
C LEU A 511 -7.36 -21.55 2.98
N GLY A 512 -7.66 -20.87 4.10
CA GLY A 512 -6.69 -20.44 5.09
C GLY A 512 -5.88 -19.21 4.65
N LEU A 513 -6.43 -18.40 3.74
CA LEU A 513 -5.79 -17.23 3.15
C LEU A 513 -6.36 -15.89 3.66
N TYR A 514 -7.41 -15.91 4.48
CA TYR A 514 -8.14 -14.72 4.95
C TYR A 514 -7.54 -14.07 6.20
#